data_AF-A0A4U3ATY3-F1
#
_entry.id   AF-A0A4U3ATY3-F1
#
_cell.length_a   1.000
_cell.length_b   1.000
_cell.length_c   1.000
_cell.angle_alpha   90.00
_cell.angle_beta   90.00
_cell.angle_gamma   90.00
#
_symmetry.space_group_name_H-M   'P 1'
#
loop_
_entity.id
_entity.type
_entity.pdbx_description
1 polymer ?
#
loop_
_entity_poly.entity_id
_entity_poly.type
_entity_poly.pdbx_seq_one_letter_code
_entity_poly.pdbx_strand_id
1 'polypeptide(L)' 'SKLKEARDIAMDEMKQLATQKGANAIVGIDVDYEVVRDGMLMVAVSGTAVRV' A
#
# COMPACT_ATOMS: atom_id res chain seq x y z
N SER A 1 16.12 -1.28 -5.29
CA SER A 1 15.66 -2.67 -5.44
C SER A 1 14.24 -2.69 -5.97
N LYS A 2 13.89 -3.62 -6.86
CA LYS A 2 12.54 -3.73 -7.45
C LYS A 2 11.42 -3.86 -6.42
N LEU A 3 11.72 -4.46 -5.26
CA LEU A 3 10.82 -4.55 -4.11
C LEU A 3 10.46 -3.19 -3.51
N LYS A 4 11.43 -2.27 -3.45
CA LYS A 4 11.20 -0.91 -2.95
C LYS A 4 10.28 -0.15 -3.91
N GLU A 5 10.54 -0.26 -5.21
CA GLU A 5 9.73 0.36 -6.27
C GLU A 5 8.27 -0.14 -6.21
N ALA A 6 8.07 -1.46 -6.12
CA ALA A 6 6.73 -2.04 -6.00
C ALA A 6 5.99 -1.57 -4.73
N ARG A 7 6.68 -1.52 -3.58
CA ARG A 7 6.11 -1.00 -2.33
C ARG A 7 5.75 0.48 -2.43
N ASP A 8 6.63 1.29 -3.01
CA ASP A 8 6.41 2.73 -3.12
C ASP A 8 5.19 3.02 -4.02
N ILE A 9 5.01 2.26 -5.12
CA ILE A 9 3.82 2.31 -5.97
C ILE A 9 2.55 1.94 -5.19
N ALA A 10 2.56 0.80 -4.47
CA ALA A 10 1.41 0.33 -3.71
C ALA A 10 0.99 1.35 -2.62
N MET A 11 1.98 1.94 -1.93
CA MET A 11 1.74 2.99 -0.94
C MET A 11 1.14 4.25 -1.55
N ASP A 12 1.58 4.65 -2.74
CA ASP A 12 1.06 5.84 -3.42
C ASP A 12 -0.38 5.63 -3.92
N GLU A 13 -0.71 4.44 -4.43
CA GLU A 13 -2.10 4.09 -4.75
C GLU A 13 -3.00 4.15 -3.51
N MET A 14 -2.55 3.61 -2.38
CA MET A 14 -3.31 3.65 -1.12
C MET A 14 -3.57 5.10 -0.66
N LYS A 15 -2.55 5.97 -0.74
CA LYS A 15 -2.68 7.40 -0.41
C LYS A 15 -3.66 8.11 -1.33
N GLN A 16 -3.62 7.83 -2.64
CA GLN A 16 -4.54 8.42 -3.60
C GLN A 16 -5.99 8.02 -3.29
N LEU A 17 -6.23 6.73 -2.99
CA LEU A 17 -7.53 6.24 -2.59
C LEU A 17 -8.04 6.87 -1.29
N ALA A 18 -7.18 7.00 -0.28
CA ALA A 18 -7.54 7.67 0.98
C ALA A 18 -7.86 9.15 0.76
N THR A 19 -7.07 9.85 -0.07
CA THR A 19 -7.30 11.26 -0.44
C THR A 19 -8.62 11.44 -1.17
N GLN A 20 -8.95 10.56 -2.13
CA GLN A 20 -10.24 10.57 -2.83
C GLN A 20 -11.43 10.33 -1.89
N LYS A 21 -11.21 9.61 -0.79
CA LYS A 21 -12.21 9.39 0.28
C LYS A 21 -12.28 10.55 1.28
N GLY A 22 -11.48 11.60 1.13
CA GLY A 22 -11.45 12.75 2.05
C GLY A 22 -10.77 12.48 3.39
N ALA A 23 -9.97 11.42 3.49
CA ALA A 23 -9.13 11.15 4.65
C ALA A 23 -7.89 12.04 4.65
N ASN A 24 -7.38 12.39 5.84
CA ASN A 24 -6.14 13.14 6.02
C ASN A 24 -5.01 12.30 6.66
N ALA A 25 -5.32 11.08 7.09
CA ALA A 25 -4.33 10.12 7.58
C ALA A 25 -4.75 8.69 7.26
N ILE A 26 -3.77 7.79 7.24
CA ILE A 26 -3.97 6.34 7.19
C ILE A 26 -3.25 5.74 8.39
N VAL A 27 -3.99 4.98 9.21
CA VAL A 27 -3.47 4.37 10.44
C VAL A 27 -3.56 2.85 10.38
N GLY A 28 -2.71 2.18 11.16
CA GLY A 28 -2.64 0.71 11.18
C GLY A 28 -2.23 0.15 9.82
N ILE A 29 -1.17 0.71 9.23
CA ILE A 29 -0.67 0.25 7.93
C ILE A 29 0.01 -1.10 8.10
N ASP A 30 -0.37 -2.07 7.27
CA ASP A 30 0.28 -3.37 7.15
C ASP A 30 0.80 -3.58 5.73
N VAL A 31 1.92 -4.30 5.61
CA VAL A 31 2.61 -4.54 4.33
C VAL A 31 2.95 -6.02 4.20
N ASP A 32 2.26 -6.68 3.28
CA ASP A 32 2.43 -8.09 3.01
C ASP A 32 3.23 -8.30 1.73
N TYR A 33 4.11 -9.30 1.78
CA TYR A 33 4.91 -9.75 0.65
C TYR A 33 4.59 -11.20 0.37
N GLU A 34 3.96 -11.48 -0.77
CA GLU A 34 3.62 -12.84 -1.17
C GLU A 34 4.30 -13.21 -2.48
N VAL A 35 4.81 -14.44 -2.54
CA VAL A 35 5.34 -15.02 -3.77
C VAL A 35 4.17 -15.66 -4.52
N VAL A 36 3.73 -15.02 -5.59
CA VAL A 36 2.55 -15.47 -6.35
C VAL A 36 2.92 -16.60 -7.31
N ARG A 37 4.11 -16.50 -7.92
CA ARG A 37 4.72 -17.52 -8.79
C ARG A 37 6.23 -17.38 -8.75
N ASP A 38 6.93 -18.37 -9.30
CA ASP A 38 8.38 -18.36 -9.36
C ASP A 38 8.90 -17.06 -10.03
N GLY A 39 9.66 -16.27 -9.27
CA GLY A 39 10.18 -14.97 -9.70
C GLY A 39 9.20 -13.78 -9.64
N MET A 40 7.93 -13.96 -9.29
CA MET A 40 6.95 -12.88 -9.12
C MET A 40 6.57 -12.68 -7.66
N LEU A 41 6.72 -11.46 -7.17
CA LEU A 41 6.41 -11.07 -5.81
C LEU A 41 5.35 -9.96 -5.81
N MET A 42 4.28 -10.18 -5.08
CA MET A 42 3.19 -9.24 -4.87
C MET A 42 3.45 -8.48 -3.58
N VAL A 43 3.25 -7.16 -3.64
CA VAL A 43 3.26 -6.30 -2.47
C VAL A 43 1.84 -5.84 -2.25
N ALA A 44 1.23 -6.26 -1.15
CA ALA A 44 -0.07 -5.78 -0.72
C ALA A 44 0.12 -4.81 0.45
N VAL A 45 -0.61 -3.71 0.42
CA VAL A 45 -0.59 -2.73 1.50
C VAL A 45 -2.02 -2.47 1.96
N SER A 46 -2.23 -2.50 3.26
CA SER A 46 -3.55 -2.27 3.86
C SER A 46 -3.46 -1.23 4.97
N GLY A 47 -4.59 -0.62 5.32
CA GLY A 47 -4.66 0.41 6.36
C GLY A 47 -6.03 1.03 6.47
N THR A 48 -6.26 1.80 7.54
CA THR A 48 -7.54 2.47 7.80
C THR A 48 -7.43 3.95 7.50
N ALA A 49 -8.18 4.42 6.51
CA ALA A 49 -8.27 5.84 6.16
C ALA A 49 -9.15 6.58 7.20
N VAL A 50 -8.60 7.60 7.85
CA VAL A 50 -9.26 8.37 8.90
C VAL A 50 -9.21 9.87 8.62
N ARG A 51 -10.14 10.60 9.22
CA ARG A 51 -10.13 12.06 9.27
C ARG A 51 -10.00 12.51 10.72
N VAL A 52 -8.90 13.20 11.02
CA VAL A 52 -8.66 13.87 12.31
C VAL A 52 -8.96 15.36 12.25
#